data_AF-A0AAD8N3L2-F1
#
_entry.id   AF-A0AAD8N3L2-F1
#
_cell.length_a   1.000
_cell.length_b   1.000
_cell.length_c   1.000
_cell.angle_alpha   90.00
_cell.angle_beta   90.00
_cell.angle_gamma   90.00
#
_symmetry.space_group_name_H-M   'P 1'
#
loop_
_entity.id
_entity.type
_entity.pdbx_description
1 polymer ?
#
loop_
_entity_poly.entity_id
_entity_poly.type
_entity_poly.pdbx_seq_one_letter_code
_entity_poly.pdbx_strand_id
1 'polypeptide(L)'
;MKNLDKDYIESEVLIHANIRSVEDTGRWYWNACPGCYNETEIINQELFCSKCNKRVPSPDKKFKISVLASDKTGEVQVILGDREVRTLVGKRVHQIIKENGDDIFPQIVKDIANQHYTLKIRLKEMNIVDHIQVYSTTNIFHGFQNQQDEETEDTAQASNKVTNILQFHKDFA
;
A
#
# COMPACT_ATOMS: atom_id res chain seq x y z
N MET A 1 -3.92 -13.61 6.15
CA MET A 1 -3.18 -14.44 5.18
C MET A 1 -2.73 -15.73 5.85
N LYS A 2 -3.15 -16.90 5.37
CA LYS A 2 -2.70 -18.20 5.91
C LYS A 2 -2.06 -19.00 4.78
N ASN A 3 -0.99 -19.73 5.09
CA ASN A 3 -0.28 -20.66 4.20
C ASN A 3 0.47 -20.01 3.03
N LEU A 4 1.20 -18.91 3.28
CA LEU A 4 2.24 -18.45 2.35
C LEU A 4 3.53 -19.23 2.65
N ASP A 5 4.05 -19.96 1.67
CA ASP A 5 5.35 -20.62 1.75
C ASP A 5 6.45 -19.74 1.09
N LYS A 6 7.68 -20.26 1.07
CA LYS A 6 8.85 -19.52 0.57
C LYS A 6 8.78 -19.22 -0.92
N ASP A 7 7.94 -19.91 -1.71
CA ASP A 7 7.82 -19.68 -3.15
C ASP A 7 7.09 -18.36 -3.46
N TYR A 8 6.46 -17.74 -2.45
CA TYR A 8 5.80 -16.44 -2.55
C TYR A 8 6.72 -15.25 -2.25
N ILE A 9 7.99 -15.47 -1.88
CA ILE A 9 8.93 -14.37 -1.61
C ILE A 9 9.15 -13.56 -2.91
N GLU A 10 9.06 -12.23 -2.79
CA GLU A 10 9.07 -11.24 -3.89
C GLU A 10 7.88 -11.31 -4.86
N SER A 11 6.91 -12.20 -4.62
CA SER A 11 5.69 -12.26 -5.41
C SER A 11 4.78 -11.06 -5.14
N GLU A 12 3.93 -10.73 -6.11
CA GLU A 12 2.86 -9.75 -5.95
C GLU A 12 1.50 -10.45 -5.87
N VAL A 13 0.67 -10.03 -4.93
CA VAL A 13 -0.69 -10.56 -4.75
C VAL A 13 -1.70 -9.43 -4.66
N LEU A 14 -2.92 -9.68 -5.13
CA LEU A 14 -4.05 -8.76 -4.98
C LEU A 14 -4.81 -9.08 -3.70
N ILE A 15 -5.14 -8.05 -2.93
CA ILE A 15 -6.03 -8.13 -1.79
C ILE A 15 -7.16 -7.13 -1.92
N HIS A 16 -8.35 -7.53 -1.48
CA HIS A 16 -9.53 -6.68 -1.36
C HIS A 16 -9.69 -6.31 0.10
N ALA A 17 -9.52 -5.04 0.44
CA ALA A 17 -9.51 -4.62 1.82
C ALA A 17 -10.20 -3.26 2.01
N ASN A 18 -10.77 -3.09 3.20
CA ASN A 18 -11.20 -1.79 3.70
C ASN A 18 -10.03 -1.12 4.41
N ILE A 19 -9.63 0.07 3.96
CA ILE A 19 -8.68 0.89 4.72
C ILE A 19 -9.47 1.51 5.88
N ARG A 20 -9.16 1.11 7.11
CA ARG A 20 -9.86 1.55 8.33
C ARG A 20 -9.34 2.87 8.84
N SER A 21 -8.02 3.03 8.84
CA SER A 21 -7.36 4.24 9.32
C SER A 21 -6.09 4.51 8.52
N VAL A 22 -5.72 5.79 8.50
CA VAL A 22 -4.44 6.29 8.02
C VAL A 22 -3.64 6.69 9.26
N GLU A 23 -2.42 6.20 9.39
CA GLU A 23 -1.50 6.63 10.43
C GLU A 23 -1.04 8.06 10.12
N ASP A 24 -1.56 9.02 10.90
CA ASP A 24 -1.35 10.45 10.67
C ASP A 24 -0.35 11.09 11.65
N THR A 25 0.30 10.26 12.47
CA THR A 25 1.35 10.67 13.39
C THR A 25 2.71 10.67 12.70
N GLY A 26 3.32 11.84 12.57
CA GLY A 26 4.67 11.99 12.04
C GLY A 26 4.74 12.43 10.58
N ARG A 27 5.87 12.14 9.93
CA ARG A 27 6.15 12.63 8.57
C ARG A 27 5.44 11.75 7.53
N TRP A 28 4.62 12.38 6.69
CA TRP A 28 3.80 11.74 5.65
C TRP A 28 4.49 11.63 4.28
N TYR A 29 5.77 11.97 4.23
CA TYR A 29 6.60 11.90 3.04
C TYR A 29 8.03 11.51 3.41
N TRP A 30 8.78 11.02 2.43
CA TRP A 30 10.20 10.77 2.54
C TRP A 30 10.97 11.61 1.51
N ASN A 31 12.24 11.83 1.80
CA ASN A 31 13.14 12.59 0.93
C ASN A 31 13.79 11.63 -0.06
N ALA A 32 13.56 11.88 -1.34
CA ALA A 32 14.01 11.06 -2.46
C ALA A 32 15.10 11.76 -3.25
N CYS A 33 16.11 11.01 -3.67
CA CYS A 33 17.10 11.50 -4.61
C CYS A 33 16.41 11.78 -5.96
N PRO A 34 16.49 13.00 -6.52
CA PRO A 34 15.86 13.31 -7.82
C PRO A 34 16.43 12.50 -8.99
N GLY A 35 17.65 11.96 -8.86
CA GLY A 35 18.31 11.21 -9.94
C GLY A 35 17.98 9.72 -10.00
N CYS A 36 17.68 9.08 -8.86
CA CYS A 36 17.44 7.63 -8.81
C CYS A 36 16.21 7.22 -8.01
N TYR A 37 15.51 8.18 -7.39
CA TYR A 37 14.36 7.98 -6.53
C TYR A 37 14.59 6.99 -5.37
N ASN A 38 15.83 6.83 -4.90
CA ASN A 38 16.09 6.15 -3.64
C ASN A 38 15.92 7.13 -2.46
N GLU A 39 15.54 6.59 -1.30
CA GLU A 39 15.46 7.34 -0.04
C GLU A 39 16.85 7.89 0.32
N THR A 40 16.88 9.17 0.69
CA THR A 40 18.09 9.83 1.13
C THR A 40 18.27 9.61 2.63
N GLU A 41 19.52 9.49 3.05
CA GLU A 41 19.92 9.34 4.45
C GLU A 41 20.46 10.67 4.97
N ILE A 42 20.43 10.87 6.29
CA ILE A 42 21.08 12.02 6.92
C ILE A 42 22.48 11.59 7.38
N ILE A 43 23.50 12.14 6.76
CA ILE A 43 24.91 11.93 7.10
C ILE A 43 25.51 13.29 7.42
N ASN A 44 26.05 13.47 8.63
CA ASN A 44 26.63 14.74 9.09
C ASN A 44 25.69 15.95 8.90
N GLN A 45 24.40 15.79 9.24
CA GLN A 45 23.33 16.80 9.07
C GLN A 45 22.99 17.15 7.61
N GLU A 46 23.57 16.44 6.63
CA GLU A 46 23.28 16.62 5.22
C GLU A 46 22.52 15.43 4.65
N LEU A 47 21.66 15.67 3.67
CA LEU A 47 20.97 14.60 2.96
C LEU A 47 21.89 14.01 1.89
N PHE A 48 22.04 12.69 1.91
CA PHE A 48 22.93 11.94 1.04
C PHE A 48 22.19 10.79 0.37
N CYS A 49 22.51 10.51 -0.89
CA CYS A 49 22.00 9.34 -1.60
C CYS A 49 23.11 8.31 -1.75
N SER A 50 22.99 7.19 -1.03
CA SER A 50 23.95 6.09 -1.04
C SER A 50 24.09 5.45 -2.42
N LYS A 51 23.00 5.32 -3.18
CA LYS A 51 23.01 4.76 -4.55
C LYS A 51 23.71 5.65 -5.56
N CYS A 52 23.54 6.97 -5.47
CA CYS A 52 24.22 7.93 -6.37
C CYS A 52 25.58 8.37 -5.84
N ASN A 53 25.94 7.97 -4.62
CA ASN A 53 27.10 8.42 -3.88
C ASN A 53 27.29 9.96 -3.92
N LYS A 54 26.21 10.71 -3.64
CA LYS A 54 26.24 12.18 -3.70
C LYS A 54 25.33 12.83 -2.66
N ARG A 55 25.71 14.05 -2.26
CA ARG A 55 24.86 14.97 -1.51
C ARG A 55 23.61 15.35 -2.32
N VAL A 56 22.48 15.47 -1.64
CA VAL A 56 21.19 15.85 -2.21
C VAL A 56 20.64 17.06 -1.43
N PRO A 57 21.06 18.29 -1.75
CA PRO A 57 20.62 19.50 -1.02
C PRO A 57 19.12 19.77 -1.12
N SER A 58 18.50 19.36 -2.23
CA SER A 58 17.08 19.54 -2.51
C SER A 58 16.48 18.22 -2.96
N PRO A 59 16.10 17.33 -2.02
CA PRO A 59 15.44 16.08 -2.37
C PRO A 59 14.04 16.34 -2.89
N ASP A 60 13.57 15.43 -3.75
CA ASP A 60 12.14 15.33 -4.06
C ASP A 60 11.42 14.79 -2.82
N LYS A 61 10.26 15.34 -2.48
CA LYS A 61 9.41 14.74 -1.45
C LYS A 61 8.40 13.79 -2.10
N LYS A 62 8.30 12.58 -1.58
CA LYS A 62 7.48 11.47 -2.09
C LYS A 62 6.59 10.92 -0.99
N PHE A 63 5.34 10.55 -1.27
CA PHE A 63 4.49 9.98 -0.22
C PHE A 63 5.03 8.63 0.28
N LYS A 64 4.80 8.36 1.57
CA LYS A 64 4.96 7.06 2.22
C LYS A 64 3.99 7.04 3.39
N ILE A 65 2.82 6.45 3.15
CA ILE A 65 1.67 6.53 4.05
C ILE A 65 1.41 5.14 4.60
N SER A 66 1.35 5.04 5.91
CA SER A 66 1.07 3.81 6.63
C SER A 66 -0.43 3.75 6.93
N VAL A 67 -1.09 2.65 6.56
CA VAL A 67 -2.54 2.49 6.72
C VAL A 67 -2.88 1.13 7.33
N LEU A 68 -3.94 1.09 8.14
CA LEU A 68 -4.50 -0.17 8.64
C LEU A 68 -5.58 -0.65 7.68
N ALA A 69 -5.34 -1.79 7.04
CA ALA A 69 -6.29 -2.42 6.12
C ALA A 69 -6.90 -3.67 6.75
N SER A 70 -8.17 -3.95 6.47
CA SER A 70 -8.87 -5.10 7.05
C SER A 70 -9.82 -5.77 6.05
N ASP A 71 -9.99 -7.08 6.22
CA ASP A 71 -10.98 -7.91 5.54
C ASP A 71 -11.68 -8.84 6.54
N LYS A 72 -12.45 -9.82 6.04
CA LYS A 72 -13.13 -10.82 6.90
C LYS A 72 -12.15 -11.72 7.69
N THR A 73 -10.87 -11.76 7.30
CA THR A 73 -9.86 -12.66 7.84
C THR A 73 -8.97 -12.02 8.90
N GLY A 74 -8.88 -10.68 8.90
CA GLY A 74 -8.14 -9.93 9.91
C GLY A 74 -7.71 -8.55 9.43
N GLU A 75 -6.72 -7.99 10.13
CA GLU A 75 -6.15 -6.68 9.88
C GLU A 75 -4.67 -6.79 9.56
N VAL A 76 -4.16 -5.90 8.71
CA VAL A 76 -2.75 -5.83 8.31
C VAL A 76 -2.33 -4.38 8.13
N GLN A 77 -1.06 -4.10 8.41
CA GLN A 77 -0.47 -2.81 8.08
C GLN A 77 -0.04 -2.79 6.61
N VAL A 78 -0.38 -1.72 5.90
CA VAL A 78 -0.01 -1.54 4.50
C VAL A 78 0.69 -0.18 4.33
N ILE A 79 1.80 -0.18 3.61
CA ILE A 79 2.54 1.02 3.24
C ILE A 79 2.19 1.38 1.80
N LEU A 80 1.52 2.53 1.64
CA LEU A 80 1.21 3.15 0.35
C LEU A 80 2.38 4.04 -0.08
N GLY A 81 2.95 3.73 -1.24
CA GLY A 81 4.01 4.51 -1.85
C GLY A 81 3.50 5.77 -2.57
N ASP A 82 4.46 6.54 -3.08
CA ASP A 82 4.18 7.79 -3.80
C ASP A 82 3.23 7.63 -4.97
N ARG A 83 3.36 6.54 -5.74
CA ARG A 83 2.50 6.28 -6.89
C ARG A 83 1.07 6.03 -6.43
N GLU A 84 0.89 5.16 -5.45
CA GLU A 84 -0.43 4.72 -4.98
C GLU A 84 -1.20 5.89 -4.38
N VAL A 85 -0.56 6.68 -3.53
CA VAL A 85 -1.20 7.86 -2.94
C VAL A 85 -1.56 8.87 -4.03
N ARG A 86 -0.68 9.14 -5.00
CA ARG A 86 -0.99 10.04 -6.12
C ARG A 86 -2.15 9.56 -6.99
N THR A 87 -2.28 8.25 -7.20
CA THR A 87 -3.42 7.69 -7.92
C THR A 87 -4.74 8.04 -7.23
N LEU A 88 -4.78 8.02 -5.90
CA LEU A 88 -5.99 8.33 -5.13
C LEU A 88 -6.24 9.84 -4.99
N VAL A 89 -5.22 10.62 -4.65
CA VAL A 89 -5.40 12.03 -4.26
C VAL A 89 -5.23 13.01 -5.42
N GLY A 90 -4.66 12.57 -6.55
CA GLY A 90 -4.43 13.41 -7.74
C GLY A 90 -3.41 14.55 -7.55
N LYS A 91 -2.75 14.66 -6.39
CA LYS A 91 -1.77 15.69 -6.05
C LYS A 91 -0.42 15.11 -5.68
N ARG A 92 0.65 15.86 -5.96
CA ARG A 92 2.02 15.57 -5.50
C ARG A 92 2.27 16.23 -4.15
N VAL A 93 3.23 15.69 -3.38
CA VAL A 93 3.63 16.21 -2.07
C VAL A 93 3.92 17.72 -2.10
N HIS A 94 4.68 18.21 -3.08
CA HIS A 94 5.03 19.64 -3.16
C HIS A 94 3.81 20.55 -3.38
N GLN A 95 2.75 20.06 -4.04
CA GLN A 95 1.52 20.84 -4.25
C GLN A 95 0.78 21.00 -2.92
N ILE A 96 0.69 19.91 -2.15
CA ILE A 96 0.08 19.90 -0.81
C ILE A 96 0.87 20.80 0.14
N ILE A 97 2.20 20.72 0.15
CA ILE A 97 3.05 21.55 1.00
C ILE A 97 2.90 23.03 0.67
N LYS A 98 2.81 23.38 -0.62
CA LYS A 98 2.59 24.77 -1.05
C LYS A 98 1.25 25.33 -0.53
N GLU A 99 0.24 24.48 -0.38
CA GLU A 99 -1.09 24.87 0.08
C GLU A 99 -1.17 24.97 1.62
N ASN A 100 -0.55 24.03 2.34
CA ASN A 100 -0.82 23.82 3.78
C ASN A 100 0.42 23.77 4.68
N GLY A 101 1.64 23.86 4.14
CA GLY A 101 2.86 23.55 4.89
C GLY A 101 3.15 22.06 4.95
N ASP A 102 4.27 21.69 5.57
CA ASP A 102 4.74 20.29 5.68
C ASP A 102 4.66 19.72 7.10
N ASP A 103 4.30 20.56 8.07
CA ASP A 103 4.02 20.27 9.47
C ASP A 103 2.60 19.73 9.70
N ILE A 104 1.68 19.99 8.76
CA ILE A 104 0.30 19.53 8.81
C ILE A 104 0.15 18.23 8.02
N PHE A 105 -0.42 17.19 8.64
CA PHE A 105 -0.79 15.97 7.91
C PHE A 105 -1.99 16.28 6.98
N PRO A 106 -1.91 16.00 5.68
CA PRO A 106 -2.91 16.45 4.72
C PRO A 106 -4.25 15.72 4.82
N GLN A 107 -5.33 16.48 4.94
CA GLN A 107 -6.69 15.94 5.03
C GLN A 107 -7.06 15.05 3.83
N ILE A 108 -6.67 15.46 2.61
CA ILE A 108 -6.92 14.67 1.39
C ILE A 108 -6.29 13.25 1.43
N VAL A 109 -5.24 13.07 2.22
CA VAL A 109 -4.64 11.73 2.45
C VAL A 109 -5.39 10.99 3.56
N LYS A 110 -5.89 11.68 4.60
CA LYS A 110 -6.76 11.07 5.62
C LYS A 110 -8.06 10.53 5.03
N ASP A 111 -8.58 11.20 4.01
CA ASP A 111 -9.81 10.83 3.31
C ASP A 111 -9.70 9.48 2.56
N ILE A 112 -8.50 8.90 2.44
CA ILE A 112 -8.29 7.53 1.93
C ILE A 112 -8.92 6.49 2.88
N ALA A 113 -9.02 6.81 4.18
CA ALA A 113 -9.65 5.94 5.17
C ALA A 113 -11.16 5.76 4.95
N ASN A 114 -11.71 4.72 5.56
CA ASN A 114 -13.13 4.35 5.50
C ASN A 114 -13.64 4.07 4.08
N GLN A 115 -12.74 3.63 3.20
CA GLN A 115 -13.05 3.24 1.83
C GLN A 115 -12.50 1.84 1.52
N HIS A 116 -13.00 1.24 0.45
CA HIS A 116 -12.68 -0.11 0.02
C HIS A 116 -11.82 -0.06 -1.25
N TYR A 117 -10.75 -0.85 -1.27
CA TYR A 117 -9.75 -0.84 -2.33
C TYR A 117 -9.31 -2.25 -2.71
N THR A 118 -8.90 -2.37 -3.97
CA THR A 118 -8.04 -3.46 -4.43
C THR A 118 -6.59 -3.01 -4.33
N LEU A 119 -5.77 -3.73 -3.56
CA LEU A 119 -4.36 -3.44 -3.35
C LEU A 119 -3.51 -4.54 -3.98
N LYS A 120 -2.57 -4.17 -4.85
CA LYS A 120 -1.49 -5.08 -5.25
C LYS A 120 -0.36 -4.90 -4.24
N ILE A 121 -0.10 -5.92 -3.43
CA ILE A 121 0.97 -5.92 -2.41
C ILE A 121 2.12 -6.80 -2.86
N ARG A 122 3.34 -6.44 -2.48
CA ARG A 122 4.52 -7.28 -2.64
C ARG A 122 4.83 -8.01 -1.34
N LEU A 123 4.95 -9.33 -1.43
CA LEU A 123 5.36 -10.19 -0.33
C LEU A 123 6.89 -10.21 -0.26
N LYS A 124 7.45 -9.99 0.92
CA LYS A 124 8.89 -10.09 1.18
C LYS A 124 9.17 -11.26 2.10
N GLU A 125 10.45 -11.64 2.18
CA GLU A 125 10.92 -12.67 3.11
C GLU A 125 10.42 -12.44 4.54
N MET A 126 10.50 -11.21 5.04
CA MET A 126 9.99 -10.83 6.37
C MET A 126 8.50 -11.13 6.59
N ASN A 127 7.68 -11.12 5.53
CA ASN A 127 6.25 -11.41 5.65
C ASN A 127 6.00 -12.92 5.78
N ILE A 128 6.87 -13.72 5.20
CA ILE A 128 6.70 -15.18 5.06
C ILE A 128 7.46 -15.91 6.17
N VAL A 129 8.73 -15.58 6.36
CA VAL A 129 9.64 -16.23 7.32
C VAL A 129 9.44 -15.67 8.72
N ASP A 130 9.45 -14.34 8.86
CA ASP A 130 9.35 -13.68 10.16
C ASP A 130 7.89 -13.36 10.56
N HIS A 131 6.94 -13.68 9.68
CA HIS A 131 5.50 -13.44 9.86
C HIS A 131 5.14 -11.98 10.18
N ILE A 132 5.95 -11.02 9.72
CA ILE A 132 5.70 -9.59 9.91
C ILE A 132 4.54 -9.15 9.01
N GLN A 133 3.48 -8.60 9.61
CA GLN A 133 2.24 -8.22 8.91
C GLN A 133 2.25 -6.78 8.39
N VAL A 134 3.38 -6.35 7.82
CA VAL A 134 3.55 -5.04 7.19
C VAL A 134 3.89 -5.24 5.71
N TYR A 135 3.01 -4.79 4.82
CA TYR A 135 3.11 -5.03 3.38
C TYR A 135 3.30 -3.73 2.61
N SER A 136 4.14 -3.73 1.58
CA SER A 136 4.25 -2.58 0.66
C SER A 136 3.34 -2.77 -0.54
N THR A 137 2.67 -1.73 -0.99
CA THR A 137 1.90 -1.77 -2.24
C THR A 137 2.75 -1.45 -3.46
N THR A 138 2.34 -2.02 -4.59
CA THR A 138 2.86 -1.71 -5.93
C THR A 138 1.76 -1.20 -6.86
N ASN A 139 0.49 -1.32 -6.46
CA ASN A 139 -0.65 -0.68 -7.11
C ASN A 139 -1.87 -0.59 -6.18
N ILE A 140 -2.81 0.30 -6.52
CA ILE A 140 -4.07 0.51 -5.78
C ILE A 140 -5.19 0.94 -6.73
N PHE A 141 -6.39 0.43 -6.49
CA PHE A 141 -7.61 0.79 -7.21
C PHE A 141 -8.78 0.98 -6.25
N HIS A 142 -9.67 1.93 -6.55
CA HIS A 142 -10.93 2.05 -5.84
C HIS A 142 -11.81 0.83 -6.14
N GLY A 143 -12.45 0.31 -5.09
CA GLY A 143 -13.47 -0.69 -5.28
C GLY A 143 -12.98 -2.13 -5.43
N PHE A 144 -13.92 -3.03 -5.22
CA PHE A 144 -13.95 -4.42 -5.69
C PHE A 144 -15.39 -4.91 -5.62
N GLN A 145 -15.79 -5.80 -6.51
CA GLN A 145 -17.10 -6.45 -6.42
C GLN A 145 -17.00 -7.62 -5.43
N ASN A 146 -17.76 -7.56 -4.35
CA ASN A 146 -18.00 -8.73 -3.50
C ASN A 146 -19.05 -9.60 -4.21
N GLN A 147 -18.65 -10.72 -4.83
CA GLN A 147 -19.61 -11.74 -5.25
C GLN A 147 -20.12 -12.53 -4.04
N GLN A 148 -20.82 -11.87 -3.12
CA GLN A 148 -21.57 -12.46 -2.02
C GLN A 148 -22.63 -11.45 -1.57
N ASP A 149 -23.72 -11.31 -2.34
CA ASP A 149 -25.01 -10.74 -1.92
C ASP A 149 -26.10 -11.11 -2.96
N GLU A 150 -26.24 -12.39 -3.32
CA GLU A 150 -27.49 -12.92 -3.91
C GLU A 150 -27.71 -14.37 -3.42
N GLU A 151 -28.78 -14.56 -2.63
CA GLU A 151 -29.67 -15.75 -2.50
C GLU A 151 -30.44 -15.59 -1.18
N THR A 152 -31.76 -15.39 -1.17
CA THR A 152 -32.82 -16.38 -1.50
C THR A 152 -34.00 -15.73 -2.22
N GLU A 153 -34.85 -16.42 -3.01
CA GLU A 153 -35.46 -17.77 -2.93
C GLU A 153 -35.46 -18.40 -4.36
N ASP A 154 -35.32 -19.70 -4.66
CA ASP A 154 -35.91 -20.89 -4.04
C ASP A 154 -35.29 -22.22 -4.60
N THR A 155 -35.18 -23.24 -3.74
CA THR A 155 -35.11 -24.72 -3.97
C THR A 155 -34.01 -25.46 -4.78
N ALA A 156 -33.19 -26.21 -4.00
CA ALA A 156 -32.82 -27.65 -4.06
C ALA A 156 -31.89 -28.29 -5.14
N GLN A 157 -30.74 -28.79 -4.60
CA GLN A 157 -29.82 -29.90 -5.03
C GLN A 157 -28.89 -29.62 -6.24
N ALA A 158 -27.56 -29.79 -6.22
CA ALA A 158 -26.65 -30.61 -5.40
C ALA A 158 -25.17 -30.12 -5.48
N SER A 159 -24.38 -30.55 -4.48
CA SER A 159 -22.90 -30.66 -4.43
C SER A 159 -22.03 -29.39 -4.29
N ASN A 160 -21.45 -29.28 -3.09
CA ASN A 160 -20.47 -28.29 -2.64
C ASN A 160 -19.18 -28.22 -3.48
N LYS A 161 -18.76 -26.99 -3.81
CA LYS A 161 -17.35 -26.53 -3.76
C LYS A 161 -17.30 -24.99 -3.79
N VAL A 162 -17.43 -24.37 -2.62
CA VAL A 162 -17.11 -22.94 -2.46
C VAL A 162 -15.61 -22.78 -2.59
N THR A 163 -15.19 -22.21 -3.70
CA THR A 163 -13.78 -21.94 -3.98
C THR A 163 -13.55 -20.45 -3.72
N ASN A 164 -13.33 -20.09 -2.45
CA ASN A 164 -12.70 -18.81 -2.11
C ASN A 164 -11.24 -18.90 -2.56
N ILE A 165 -10.96 -18.43 -3.77
CA ILE A 165 -9.59 -18.32 -4.29
C ILE A 165 -9.38 -16.87 -4.72
N LEU A 166 -8.51 -16.20 -3.96
CA LEU A 166 -7.58 -15.17 -4.43
C LEU A 166 -7.44 -15.27 -5.95
N GLN A 167 -7.93 -14.30 -6.70
CA GLN A 167 -7.83 -14.35 -8.15
C GLN A 167 -6.37 -14.10 -8.55
N PHE A 168 -5.57 -15.18 -8.49
CA PHE A 168 -4.18 -15.25 -8.90
C PHE A 168 -4.12 -15.17 -10.42
N HIS A 169 -4.12 -13.94 -10.94
CA HIS A 169 -3.52 -13.73 -12.24
C HIS A 169 -2.02 -13.60 -12.01
N LYS A 170 -1.27 -14.69 -12.26
CA LYS A 170 0.11 -14.54 -12.72
C LYS A 170 0.00 -13.69 -13.98
N ASP A 171 0.48 -12.45 -13.93
CA ASP A 171 0.71 -11.68 -15.14
C ASP A 171 1.65 -12.55 -16.00
N PHE A 172 1.13 -13.10 -17.10
CA PHE A 172 1.95 -13.79 -18.08
C PHE A 172 2.84 -12.74 -18.75
N ALA A 173 4.15 -13.01 -18.70
CA ALA A 173 5.27 -12.50 -19.49
C ALA A 173 5.11 -11.16 -20.23
#